data_AF-A0A935H1F8-F1
#
_entry.id   AF-A0A935H1F8-F1
#
_cell.length_a   1.000
_cell.length_b   1.000
_cell.length_c   1.000
_cell.angle_alpha   90.00
_cell.angle_beta   90.00
_cell.angle_gamma   90.00
#
_symmetry.space_group_name_H-M   'P 1'
#
loop_
_entity.id
_entity.type
_entity.pdbx_description
1 polymer ?
#
loop_
_entity_poly.entity_id
_entity_poly.type
_entity_poly.pdbx_seq_one_letter_code
_entity_poly.pdbx_strand_id
1 'polypeptide(L)'
;MQHTLRPLALAAILACSASASLASAPASWIDWSSASTGTLTVGSNTIGVTLSGSAPHSMEYGDTYYNNFQTGYTAPSGTYLGLAPHDTVRVRQPSTFILSFSEAIDNPYIALVSVGQPTVAVSYTFSGTVASASAAGSNYWGAGTGSLAGNTFTGKEYNGVLQLSGSYTALTITTATDENWHGFNIGVAAVPEPETYAMLLAGLGVLGAIGRRRKAQA
;
A
#
# COMPACT_ATOMS: atom_id res chain seq x y z
N MET A 1 44.36 -26.15 50.96
CA MET A 1 44.62 -25.65 49.59
C MET A 1 44.46 -26.82 48.63
N GLN A 2 43.26 -26.98 48.05
CA GLN A 2 42.98 -27.62 46.75
C GLN A 2 41.46 -27.70 46.58
N HIS A 3 41.01 -27.24 45.41
CA HIS A 3 39.65 -26.81 45.11
C HIS A 3 38.74 -27.96 44.68
N THR A 4 37.56 -28.08 45.29
CA THR A 4 36.45 -28.87 44.75
C THR A 4 35.64 -28.02 43.78
N LEU A 5 35.75 -28.30 42.49
CA LEU A 5 34.94 -27.69 41.42
C LEU A 5 33.52 -28.29 41.47
N ARG A 6 32.51 -27.43 41.65
CA ARG A 6 31.09 -27.74 41.39
C ARG A 6 30.75 -27.31 39.96
N PRO A 7 30.01 -28.11 39.15
CA PRO A 7 29.59 -27.66 37.83
C PRO A 7 28.41 -26.69 37.97
N LEU A 8 28.58 -25.46 37.50
CA LEU A 8 27.46 -24.55 37.27
C LEU A 8 26.72 -25.04 36.02
N ALA A 9 25.48 -25.49 36.17
CA ALA A 9 24.58 -25.73 35.04
C ALA A 9 24.17 -24.38 34.45
N LEU A 10 24.78 -24.02 33.31
CA LEU A 10 24.43 -22.84 32.54
C LEU A 10 23.17 -23.16 31.71
N ALA A 11 22.01 -22.73 32.17
CA ALA A 11 20.79 -22.79 31.39
C ALA A 11 20.87 -21.76 30.25
N ALA A 12 21.20 -22.21 29.05
CA ALA A 12 21.13 -21.40 27.85
C ALA A 12 19.67 -21.10 27.53
N ILE A 13 19.23 -19.88 27.83
CA ILE A 13 17.96 -19.34 27.34
C ILE A 13 18.15 -19.14 25.84
N LEU A 14 17.62 -20.08 25.06
CA LEU A 14 17.49 -19.96 23.62
C LEU A 14 16.48 -18.83 23.35
N ALA A 15 16.98 -17.60 23.21
CA ALA A 15 16.20 -16.49 22.71
C ALA A 15 15.89 -16.80 21.24
N CYS A 16 14.72 -17.38 21.02
CA CYS A 16 14.14 -17.49 19.68
C CYS A 16 13.86 -16.06 19.24
N SER A 17 14.81 -15.45 18.53
CA SER A 17 14.60 -14.24 17.76
C SER A 17 13.61 -14.60 16.67
N ALA A 18 12.32 -14.46 16.98
CA ALA A 18 11.28 -14.44 15.98
C ALA A 18 11.53 -13.18 15.14
N SER A 19 12.27 -13.35 14.06
CA SER A 19 12.27 -12.41 12.95
C SER A 19 10.85 -12.41 12.39
N ALA A 20 9.96 -11.59 12.96
CA ALA A 20 8.72 -11.26 12.30
C ALA A 20 9.14 -10.51 11.03
N SER A 21 9.14 -11.22 9.89
CA SER A 21 9.11 -10.55 8.60
C SER A 21 7.90 -9.63 8.66
N LEU A 22 8.14 -8.31 8.63
CA LEU A 22 7.08 -7.34 8.46
C LEU A 22 6.42 -7.65 7.11
N ALA A 23 5.34 -8.43 7.13
CA ALA A 23 4.41 -8.45 6.02
C ALA A 23 4.01 -6.99 5.79
N SER A 24 4.04 -6.52 4.54
CA SER A 24 3.57 -5.18 4.20
C SER A 24 2.23 -4.94 4.89
N ALA A 25 2.13 -3.88 5.68
CA ALA A 25 0.87 -3.55 6.35
C ALA A 25 -0.24 -3.46 5.27
N PRO A 26 -1.44 -4.00 5.53
CA PRO A 26 -2.55 -3.86 4.59
C PRO A 26 -2.79 -2.37 4.32
N ALA A 27 -3.31 -2.05 3.15
CA ALA A 27 -3.69 -0.69 2.79
C ALA A 27 -5.19 -0.62 2.55
N SER A 28 -5.79 0.52 2.93
CA SER A 28 -7.12 0.90 2.50
C SER A 28 -7.00 1.64 1.16
N TRP A 29 -7.91 1.39 0.23
CA TRP A 29 -7.94 2.04 -1.08
C TRP A 29 -9.25 2.79 -1.27
N ILE A 30 -9.26 3.78 -2.16
CA ILE A 30 -10.50 4.47 -2.49
C ILE A 30 -11.44 3.49 -3.19
N ASP A 31 -12.62 3.32 -2.60
CA ASP A 31 -13.78 2.66 -3.20
C ASP A 31 -14.56 3.72 -3.99
N TRP A 32 -14.56 3.58 -5.32
CA TRP A 32 -15.22 4.53 -6.20
C TRP A 32 -16.68 4.15 -6.38
N SER A 33 -17.59 5.09 -6.10
CA SER A 33 -19.03 4.91 -6.35
C SER A 33 -19.49 5.53 -7.67
N SER A 34 -18.66 6.38 -8.28
CA SER A 34 -18.89 6.98 -9.58
C SER A 34 -17.57 7.43 -10.21
N ALA A 35 -17.64 8.00 -11.42
CA ALA A 35 -16.48 8.60 -12.08
C ALA A 35 -15.89 9.83 -11.37
N SER A 36 -16.55 10.40 -10.37
CA SER A 36 -16.10 11.61 -9.68
C SER A 36 -16.19 11.54 -8.16
N THR A 37 -16.71 10.44 -7.59
CA THR A 37 -16.94 10.32 -6.15
C THR A 37 -16.57 8.94 -5.64
N GLY A 38 -15.97 8.89 -4.45
CA GLY A 38 -15.61 7.66 -3.77
C GLY A 38 -15.43 7.89 -2.28
N THR A 39 -15.04 6.85 -1.57
CA THR A 39 -14.74 6.88 -0.14
C THR A 39 -13.49 6.08 0.17
N LEU A 40 -12.75 6.50 1.20
CA LEU A 40 -11.61 5.79 1.73
C LEU A 40 -11.87 5.50 3.21
N THR A 41 -12.00 4.22 3.57
CA THR A 41 -12.24 3.81 4.96
C THR A 41 -10.94 3.38 5.63
N VAL A 42 -10.56 4.06 6.71
CA VAL A 42 -9.33 3.81 7.48
C VAL A 42 -9.72 3.52 8.93
N GLY A 43 -9.67 2.24 9.33
CA GLY A 43 -10.28 1.79 10.58
C GLY A 43 -11.78 2.09 10.58
N SER A 44 -12.27 2.78 11.61
CA SER A 44 -13.66 3.22 11.71
C SER A 44 -13.97 4.55 11.01
N ASN A 45 -12.97 5.25 10.48
CA ASN A 45 -13.15 6.56 9.85
C ASN A 45 -13.41 6.41 8.34
N THR A 46 -14.34 7.22 7.81
CA THR A 46 -14.65 7.24 6.38
C THR A 46 -14.37 8.63 5.82
N ILE A 47 -13.38 8.69 4.94
CA ILE A 47 -12.96 9.91 4.26
C ILE A 47 -13.69 9.98 2.92
N GLY A 48 -14.44 11.06 2.67
CA GLY A 48 -15.06 11.32 1.39
C GLY A 48 -14.02 11.76 0.36
N VAL A 49 -14.11 11.23 -0.86
CA VAL A 49 -13.20 11.55 -1.96
C VAL A 49 -13.98 12.08 -3.15
N THR A 50 -13.47 13.15 -3.75
CA THR A 50 -13.95 13.65 -5.05
C THR A 50 -12.82 13.74 -6.06
N LEU A 51 -13.11 13.44 -7.30
CA LEU A 51 -12.21 13.55 -8.45
C LEU A 51 -12.76 14.58 -9.43
N SER A 52 -11.97 15.59 -9.72
CA SER A 52 -12.28 16.63 -10.71
C SER A 52 -11.09 16.81 -11.66
N GLY A 53 -11.28 17.55 -12.77
CA GLY A 53 -10.21 17.79 -13.74
C GLY A 53 -10.67 17.76 -15.20
N SER A 54 -9.71 17.82 -16.12
CA SER A 54 -9.97 17.76 -17.57
C SER A 54 -9.96 16.30 -18.06
N ALA A 55 -11.16 15.80 -18.35
CA ALA A 55 -11.51 14.53 -18.98
C ALA A 55 -10.78 14.28 -20.33
N PRO A 56 -10.66 13.00 -20.81
CA PRO A 56 -11.50 11.86 -20.45
C PRO A 56 -10.87 10.77 -19.56
N HIS A 57 -11.55 10.46 -18.45
CA HIS A 57 -11.34 9.26 -17.64
C HIS A 57 -12.65 8.46 -17.47
N SER A 58 -12.52 7.21 -17.06
CA SER A 58 -13.64 6.34 -16.66
C SER A 58 -13.24 5.50 -15.45
N MET A 59 -14.20 4.82 -14.82
CA MET A 59 -13.92 3.89 -13.72
C MET A 59 -14.02 2.45 -14.22
N GLU A 60 -13.09 1.63 -13.78
CA GLU A 60 -13.13 0.18 -13.89
C GLU A 60 -13.27 -0.37 -12.47
N TYR A 61 -14.42 -0.94 -12.13
CA TYR A 61 -14.69 -1.41 -10.77
C TYR A 61 -14.13 -2.80 -10.50
N GLY A 62 -13.80 -3.06 -9.25
CA GLY A 62 -13.20 -4.30 -8.78
C GLY A 62 -11.70 -4.35 -9.02
N ASP A 63 -11.13 -5.54 -8.86
CA ASP A 63 -9.69 -5.75 -8.78
C ASP A 63 -9.10 -6.40 -10.03
N THR A 64 -9.86 -6.54 -11.14
CA THR A 64 -9.43 -7.23 -12.38
C THR A 64 -8.03 -6.83 -12.88
N TYR A 65 -7.67 -5.54 -12.74
CA TYR A 65 -6.40 -5.01 -13.21
C TYR A 65 -5.29 -5.02 -12.15
N TYR A 66 -5.59 -5.41 -10.93
CA TYR A 66 -4.64 -5.57 -9.83
C TYR A 66 -4.51 -7.04 -9.39
N ASN A 67 -5.49 -7.88 -9.75
CA ASN A 67 -5.49 -9.31 -9.57
C ASN A 67 -4.93 -9.97 -10.85
N ASN A 68 -3.94 -10.84 -10.68
CA ASN A 68 -3.22 -11.41 -11.82
C ASN A 68 -3.75 -12.80 -12.23
N PHE A 69 -4.95 -13.17 -11.78
CA PHE A 69 -5.47 -14.53 -11.97
C PHE A 69 -6.06 -14.76 -13.37
N GLN A 70 -6.41 -13.70 -14.10
CA GLN A 70 -7.21 -13.80 -15.33
C GLN A 70 -6.40 -13.90 -16.63
N THR A 71 -5.07 -13.77 -16.59
CA THR A 71 -4.24 -13.53 -17.78
C THR A 71 -3.23 -14.65 -18.08
N GLY A 72 -3.19 -15.71 -17.27
CA GLY A 72 -2.25 -16.82 -17.47
C GLY A 72 -0.78 -16.47 -17.21
N TYR A 73 -0.46 -15.22 -16.84
CA TYR A 73 0.85 -14.81 -16.38
C TYR A 73 0.93 -15.04 -14.87
N THR A 74 1.85 -15.90 -14.45
CA THR A 74 2.17 -16.08 -13.03
C THR A 74 2.88 -14.82 -12.51
N ALA A 75 2.17 -13.87 -11.90
CA ALA A 75 2.80 -13.18 -10.79
C ALA A 75 2.90 -14.18 -9.64
N PRO A 76 4.09 -14.36 -9.05
CA PRO A 76 4.22 -15.18 -7.86
C PRO A 76 3.34 -14.55 -6.77
N SER A 77 2.29 -15.28 -6.39
CA SER A 77 1.54 -15.15 -5.13
C SER A 77 1.18 -13.74 -4.63
N GLY A 78 -0.12 -13.41 -4.73
CA GLY A 78 -0.81 -12.61 -3.71
C GLY A 78 -0.58 -11.10 -3.74
N THR A 79 -1.56 -10.40 -4.33
CA THR A 79 -1.85 -8.96 -4.22
C THR A 79 -0.71 -8.02 -4.64
N TYR A 80 -1.05 -6.89 -5.28
CA TYR A 80 -0.10 -5.88 -5.78
C TYR A 80 0.93 -5.44 -4.71
N LEU A 81 2.07 -6.14 -4.61
CA LEU A 81 3.03 -6.04 -3.49
C LEU A 81 2.43 -6.32 -2.09
N GLY A 82 1.45 -7.22 -2.00
CA GLY A 82 0.71 -7.45 -0.76
C GLY A 82 -0.48 -6.50 -0.54
N LEU A 83 -0.61 -5.41 -1.31
CA LEU A 83 -1.46 -4.27 -0.93
C LEU A 83 -2.91 -4.31 -1.42
N ALA A 84 -3.32 -5.24 -2.26
CA ALA A 84 -4.73 -5.47 -2.68
C ALA A 84 -5.55 -4.23 -3.15
N PRO A 85 -5.01 -3.37 -4.03
CA PRO A 85 -5.82 -2.33 -4.66
C PRO A 85 -7.00 -2.92 -5.44
N HIS A 86 -8.10 -2.17 -5.46
CA HIS A 86 -9.32 -2.41 -6.20
C HIS A 86 -9.78 -1.07 -6.77
N ASP A 87 -10.68 -1.09 -7.74
CA ASP A 87 -11.16 0.05 -8.52
C ASP A 87 -10.03 0.83 -9.21
N THR A 88 -10.26 1.22 -10.45
CA THR A 88 -9.23 1.91 -11.24
C THR A 88 -9.82 3.14 -11.89
N VAL A 89 -9.18 4.28 -11.65
CA VAL A 89 -9.33 5.46 -12.50
C VAL A 89 -8.60 5.14 -13.80
N ARG A 90 -9.36 4.78 -14.83
CA ARG A 90 -8.85 4.59 -16.17
C ARG A 90 -8.67 5.94 -16.82
N VAL A 91 -7.44 6.21 -17.24
CA VAL A 91 -7.08 7.43 -17.94
C VAL A 91 -6.98 7.16 -19.43
N ARG A 92 -7.46 8.12 -20.22
CA ARG A 92 -7.27 8.17 -21.67
C ARG A 92 -6.70 9.53 -21.98
N GLN A 93 -5.57 9.57 -22.67
CA GLN A 93 -4.91 10.82 -23.08
C GLN A 93 -4.33 11.62 -21.90
N PRO A 94 -3.46 12.62 -22.19
CA PRO A 94 -2.91 13.49 -21.16
C PRO A 94 -4.02 14.23 -20.41
N SER A 95 -4.01 14.11 -19.09
CA SER A 95 -5.09 14.59 -18.22
C SER A 95 -4.51 15.26 -16.97
N THR A 96 -5.26 16.16 -16.35
CA THR A 96 -4.94 16.66 -15.00
C THR A 96 -6.11 16.37 -14.09
N PHE A 97 -5.84 15.58 -13.05
CA PHE A 97 -6.77 15.18 -12.01
C PHE A 97 -6.50 15.94 -10.73
N ILE A 98 -7.56 16.32 -10.04
CA ILE A 98 -7.50 16.88 -8.69
C ILE A 98 -8.38 15.99 -7.82
N LEU A 99 -7.74 15.23 -6.94
CA LEU A 99 -8.42 14.51 -5.88
C LEU A 99 -8.55 15.43 -4.67
N SER A 100 -9.76 15.56 -4.13
CA SER A 100 -10.00 16.26 -2.85
C SER A 100 -10.55 15.30 -1.83
N PHE A 101 -10.05 15.38 -0.61
CA PHE A 101 -10.38 14.52 0.52
C PHE A 101 -11.09 15.33 1.61
N SER A 102 -12.13 14.78 2.23
CA SER A 102 -12.84 15.46 3.33
C SER A 102 -11.97 15.64 4.58
N GLU A 103 -10.92 14.86 4.70
CA GLU A 103 -9.90 14.91 5.74
C GLU A 103 -8.52 14.65 5.12
N ALA A 104 -7.46 15.09 5.78
CA ALA A 104 -6.12 14.89 5.25
C ALA A 104 -5.72 13.40 5.30
N ILE A 105 -5.09 12.92 4.23
CA ILE A 105 -4.49 11.59 4.17
C ILE A 105 -2.96 11.68 4.24
N ASP A 106 -2.34 10.75 4.95
CA ASP A 106 -0.89 10.74 5.19
C ASP A 106 -0.18 9.67 4.38
N ASN A 107 0.92 10.08 3.75
CA ASN A 107 1.85 9.26 2.98
C ASN A 107 1.16 8.26 2.02
N PRO A 108 0.29 8.74 1.12
CA PRO A 108 -0.57 7.86 0.33
C PRO A 108 0.24 6.98 -0.64
N TYR A 109 -0.29 5.78 -0.86
CA TYR A 109 0.11 4.88 -1.93
C TYR A 109 -0.62 5.21 -3.22
N ILE A 110 0.08 5.13 -4.35
CA ILE A 110 -0.50 5.25 -5.69
C ILE A 110 -0.27 3.91 -6.40
N ALA A 111 -1.32 3.10 -6.55
CA ALA A 111 -1.25 1.93 -7.42
C ALA A 111 -1.35 2.39 -8.86
N LEU A 112 -0.46 1.88 -9.72
CA LEU A 112 -0.35 2.24 -11.12
C LEU A 112 -0.40 0.99 -11.98
N VAL A 113 -1.27 0.94 -12.98
CA VAL A 113 -1.41 -0.19 -13.92
C VAL A 113 -1.11 0.25 -15.34
N SER A 114 -0.32 -0.57 -16.04
CA SER A 114 0.01 -0.42 -17.48
C SER A 114 0.41 1.01 -17.86
N VAL A 115 1.26 1.64 -17.06
CA VAL A 115 1.69 3.01 -17.36
C VAL A 115 2.68 2.98 -18.51
N GLY A 116 2.23 3.46 -19.67
CA GLY A 116 2.97 3.45 -20.93
C GLY A 116 2.94 2.10 -21.64
N GLN A 117 3.53 2.09 -22.82
CA GLN A 117 3.72 0.92 -23.70
C GLN A 117 5.20 0.56 -23.77
N PRO A 118 5.61 -0.58 -24.37
CA PRO A 118 7.01 -0.97 -24.43
C PRO A 118 7.90 0.09 -25.10
N THR A 119 7.34 0.82 -26.07
CA THR A 119 8.05 1.84 -26.85
C THR A 119 7.59 3.28 -26.57
N VAL A 120 6.49 3.49 -25.84
CA VAL A 120 5.92 4.82 -25.55
C VAL A 120 5.84 4.99 -24.04
N ALA A 121 6.57 5.97 -23.49
CA ALA A 121 6.53 6.21 -22.06
C ALA A 121 5.37 7.12 -21.67
N VAL A 122 4.74 6.84 -20.53
CA VAL A 122 3.77 7.73 -19.88
C VAL A 122 4.30 8.12 -18.52
N SER A 123 4.06 9.37 -18.17
CA SER A 123 4.51 10.02 -16.97
C SER A 123 3.32 10.50 -16.16
N TYR A 124 3.50 10.42 -14.85
CA TYR A 124 2.61 10.96 -13.82
C TYR A 124 3.42 11.95 -13.00
N THR A 125 2.99 13.21 -13.01
CA THR A 125 3.56 14.27 -12.19
C THR A 125 2.60 14.57 -11.05
N PHE A 126 3.11 14.48 -9.82
CA PHE A 126 2.33 14.68 -8.61
C PHE A 126 2.60 16.07 -8.02
N SER A 127 1.59 16.70 -7.40
CA SER A 127 1.83 17.88 -6.55
C SER A 127 2.59 17.58 -5.27
N GLY A 128 2.76 16.28 -4.93
CA GLY A 128 3.51 15.78 -3.78
C GLY A 128 4.90 15.25 -4.12
N THR A 129 5.68 14.92 -3.09
CA THR A 129 6.99 14.26 -3.25
C THR A 129 6.79 12.75 -3.33
N VAL A 130 7.32 12.12 -4.38
CA VAL A 130 7.34 10.65 -4.49
C VAL A 130 8.55 10.12 -3.70
N ALA A 131 8.29 9.42 -2.61
CA ALA A 131 9.30 8.87 -1.72
C ALA A 131 9.87 7.54 -2.23
N SER A 132 9.06 6.72 -2.89
CA SER A 132 9.48 5.42 -3.42
C SER A 132 8.63 4.96 -4.60
N ALA A 133 9.18 4.04 -5.39
CA ALA A 133 8.53 3.35 -6.49
C ALA A 133 8.91 1.86 -6.44
N SER A 134 7.92 0.98 -6.39
CA SER A 134 8.11 -0.47 -6.31
C SER A 134 7.31 -1.18 -7.39
N ALA A 135 7.99 -1.94 -8.26
CA ALA A 135 7.35 -2.68 -9.34
C ALA A 135 6.64 -3.93 -8.79
N ALA A 136 5.38 -4.12 -9.17
CA ALA A 136 4.59 -5.31 -8.83
C ALA A 136 4.87 -6.52 -9.77
N GLY A 137 5.67 -6.31 -10.82
CA GLY A 137 5.99 -7.33 -11.83
C GLY A 137 5.04 -7.29 -13.03
N SER A 138 4.87 -8.43 -13.70
CA SER A 138 4.01 -8.57 -14.88
C SER A 138 2.53 -8.46 -14.52
N ASN A 139 1.73 -7.89 -15.43
CA ASN A 139 0.28 -7.83 -15.34
C ASN A 139 -0.37 -8.07 -16.72
N TYR A 140 -1.65 -7.71 -16.88
CA TYR A 140 -2.47 -7.95 -18.07
C TYR A 140 -1.79 -7.60 -19.41
N TRP A 141 -1.05 -6.49 -19.49
CA TRP A 141 -0.39 -6.04 -20.73
C TRP A 141 1.11 -6.35 -20.80
N GLY A 142 1.71 -6.82 -19.71
CA GLY A 142 3.11 -7.25 -19.70
C GLY A 142 3.88 -6.81 -18.46
N ALA A 143 5.21 -6.85 -18.59
CA ALA A 143 6.16 -6.43 -17.58
C ALA A 143 6.93 -5.22 -18.08
N GLY A 144 6.91 -4.17 -17.28
CA GLY A 144 7.53 -2.90 -17.63
C GLY A 144 8.49 -2.38 -16.57
N THR A 145 9.07 -1.23 -16.87
CA THR A 145 10.01 -0.53 -15.98
C THR A 145 9.55 0.90 -15.75
N GLY A 146 9.96 1.48 -14.63
CA GLY A 146 9.71 2.88 -14.32
C GLY A 146 10.96 3.59 -13.83
N SER A 147 10.95 4.91 -13.94
CA SER A 147 12.00 5.79 -13.42
C SER A 147 11.36 6.99 -12.72
N LEU A 148 11.98 7.45 -11.64
CA LEU A 148 11.54 8.62 -10.90
C LEU A 148 12.52 9.77 -11.08
N ALA A 149 12.02 10.95 -11.41
CA ALA A 149 12.78 12.19 -11.46
C ALA A 149 12.00 13.29 -10.72
N GLY A 150 12.42 13.60 -9.49
CA GLY A 150 11.70 14.55 -8.63
C GLY A 150 10.30 14.04 -8.28
N ASN A 151 9.26 14.79 -8.65
CA ASN A 151 7.85 14.44 -8.47
C ASN A 151 7.21 13.83 -9.72
N THR A 152 8.00 13.52 -10.75
CA THR A 152 7.52 12.89 -11.98
C THR A 152 8.00 11.45 -12.05
N PHE A 153 7.04 10.53 -12.05
CA PHE A 153 7.28 9.12 -12.36
C PHE A 153 7.02 8.88 -13.85
N THR A 154 7.91 8.16 -14.52
CA THR A 154 7.75 7.77 -15.94
C THR A 154 7.81 6.26 -16.07
N GLY A 155 6.79 5.65 -16.66
CA GLY A 155 6.66 4.21 -16.88
C GLY A 155 6.63 3.82 -18.37
N LYS A 156 7.00 2.57 -18.65
CA LYS A 156 6.79 1.85 -19.91
C LYS A 156 6.25 0.47 -19.57
N GLU A 157 4.97 0.19 -19.81
CA GLU A 157 4.24 -0.99 -19.33
C GLU A 157 4.34 -1.18 -17.81
N TYR A 158 4.51 -0.08 -17.06
CA TYR A 158 4.82 -0.20 -15.64
C TYR A 158 3.58 -0.60 -14.84
N ASN A 159 3.78 -1.54 -13.94
CA ASN A 159 2.82 -2.02 -12.97
C ASN A 159 3.47 -1.96 -11.58
N GLY A 160 2.88 -1.24 -10.64
CA GLY A 160 3.47 -1.13 -9.31
C GLY A 160 2.88 -0.03 -8.44
N VAL A 161 3.50 0.18 -7.29
CA VAL A 161 3.03 1.14 -6.29
C VAL A 161 4.08 2.22 -6.10
N LEU A 162 3.64 3.48 -6.13
CA LEU A 162 4.42 4.61 -5.63
C LEU A 162 3.96 4.95 -4.22
N GLN A 163 4.86 5.48 -3.39
CA GLN A 163 4.49 6.09 -2.12
C GLN A 163 4.83 7.58 -2.16
N LEU A 164 3.84 8.42 -1.87
CA LEU A 164 4.09 9.84 -1.63
C LEU A 164 4.43 10.07 -0.16
N SER A 165 5.25 11.07 0.13
CA SER A 165 5.46 11.55 1.51
C SER A 165 4.69 12.84 1.76
N GLY A 166 4.11 12.99 2.95
CA GLY A 166 3.40 14.19 3.38
C GLY A 166 1.92 13.96 3.65
N SER A 167 1.20 15.05 3.94
CA SER A 167 -0.23 15.05 4.30
C SER A 167 -1.03 15.87 3.28
N TYR A 168 -2.15 15.33 2.79
CA TYR A 168 -2.87 15.89 1.66
C TYR A 168 -4.38 15.95 1.90
N THR A 169 -4.95 17.16 1.85
CA THR A 169 -6.41 17.34 1.67
C THR A 169 -6.78 17.45 0.18
N ALA A 170 -5.79 17.72 -0.68
CA ALA A 170 -5.93 17.63 -2.12
C ALA A 170 -4.62 17.13 -2.75
N LEU A 171 -4.73 16.35 -3.83
CA LEU A 171 -3.60 15.87 -4.61
C LEU A 171 -3.88 16.12 -6.09
N THR A 172 -2.95 16.80 -6.77
CA THR A 172 -2.98 16.96 -8.22
C THR A 172 -2.10 15.92 -8.89
N ILE A 173 -2.63 15.27 -9.92
CA ILE A 173 -1.92 14.29 -10.74
C ILE A 173 -2.07 14.72 -12.20
N THR A 174 -0.95 14.99 -12.86
CA THR A 174 -0.92 15.29 -14.30
C THR A 174 -0.29 14.14 -15.06
N THR A 175 -0.95 13.66 -16.11
CA THR A 175 -0.46 12.58 -16.97
C THR A 175 -0.05 13.09 -18.34
N ALA A 176 1.02 12.53 -18.90
CA ALA A 176 1.51 12.74 -20.26
C ALA A 176 2.61 11.70 -20.52
N THR A 177 2.89 11.15 -21.69
CA THR A 177 2.42 11.39 -23.05
C THR A 177 1.08 10.68 -23.31
N ASP A 178 0.53 10.82 -24.52
CA ASP A 178 -0.73 10.20 -24.91
C ASP A 178 -0.68 8.66 -24.89
N GLU A 179 -1.73 8.08 -24.34
CA GLU A 179 -1.96 6.64 -24.29
C GLU A 179 -3.47 6.36 -24.14
N ASN A 180 -3.92 5.28 -24.77
CA ASN A 180 -5.33 4.91 -24.82
C ASN A 180 -5.85 4.21 -23.56
N TRP A 181 -4.95 3.70 -22.73
CA TRP A 181 -5.28 2.98 -21.50
C TRP A 181 -4.10 2.97 -20.53
N HIS A 182 -4.30 3.53 -19.36
CA HIS A 182 -3.52 3.24 -18.14
C HIS A 182 -4.41 3.53 -16.93
N GLY A 183 -4.01 3.03 -15.77
CA GLY A 183 -4.85 3.05 -14.58
C GLY A 183 -4.11 3.52 -13.34
N PHE A 184 -4.85 4.14 -12.42
CA PHE A 184 -4.36 4.32 -11.06
C PHE A 184 -5.48 4.21 -10.02
N ASN A 185 -5.09 3.97 -8.77
CA ASN A 185 -5.90 4.26 -7.59
C ASN A 185 -5.01 4.72 -6.43
N ILE A 186 -5.62 5.35 -5.43
CA ILE A 186 -4.93 5.86 -4.24
C ILE A 186 -5.37 5.09 -3.02
N GLY A 187 -4.41 4.78 -2.17
CA GLY A 187 -4.65 4.16 -0.88
C GLY A 187 -3.77 4.76 0.20
N VAL A 188 -3.97 4.31 1.43
CA VAL A 188 -3.17 4.66 2.60
C VAL A 188 -2.92 3.41 3.41
N ALA A 189 -1.86 3.41 4.22
CA ALA A 189 -1.62 2.31 5.15
C ALA A 189 -2.83 2.15 6.09
N ALA A 190 -3.29 0.92 6.26
CA ALA A 190 -4.29 0.62 7.26
C ALA A 190 -3.67 0.88 8.64
N VAL A 191 -4.34 1.70 9.44
CA VAL A 191 -3.97 1.92 10.83
C VAL A 191 -4.66 0.83 11.66
N PRO A 192 -3.93 0.01 12.43
CA PRO A 192 -4.56 -0.95 13.32
C PRO A 192 -5.47 -0.21 14.29
N GLU A 193 -6.71 -0.68 14.40
CA GLU A 193 -7.71 -0.03 15.25
C GLU A 193 -7.20 0.05 16.70
N PRO A 194 -7.42 1.17 17.43
CA PRO A 194 -7.01 1.33 18.82
C PRO A 194 -7.43 0.15 19.72
N GLU A 195 -8.57 -0.45 19.44
CA GLU A 195 -9.15 -1.60 20.12
C GLU A 195 -8.26 -2.83 20.01
N THR A 196 -7.56 -3.02 18.89
CA THR A 196 -6.61 -4.13 18.70
C THR A 196 -5.45 -4.01 19.67
N TYR A 197 -4.94 -2.79 19.88
CA TYR A 197 -3.91 -2.52 20.89
C TYR A 197 -4.46 -2.69 22.31
N ALA A 198 -5.68 -2.24 22.57
CA ALA A 198 -6.33 -2.42 23.87
C ALA A 198 -6.49 -3.92 24.22
N MET A 199 -6.89 -4.75 23.25
CA MET A 199 -7.03 -6.20 23.42
C MET A 199 -5.69 -6.90 23.58
N LEU A 200 -4.66 -6.49 22.84
CA LEU A 200 -3.29 -6.97 23.03
C LEU A 200 -2.80 -6.67 24.46
N LEU A 201 -2.96 -5.42 24.90
CA LEU A 201 -2.58 -4.99 26.25
C LEU A 201 -3.40 -5.70 27.33
N ALA A 202 -4.71 -5.91 27.11
CA ALA A 202 -5.55 -6.69 28.01
C ALA A 202 -5.06 -8.15 28.11
N GLY A 203 -4.75 -8.79 26.98
CA GLY A 203 -4.18 -10.14 26.95
C GLY A 203 -2.85 -10.23 27.70
N LEU A 204 -1.95 -9.28 27.47
CA LEU A 204 -0.67 -9.19 28.20
C LEU A 204 -0.88 -8.93 29.70
N GLY A 205 -1.86 -8.12 30.06
CA GLY A 205 -2.25 -7.86 31.45
C GLY A 205 -2.70 -9.14 32.17
N VAL A 206 -3.53 -9.97 31.51
CA VAL A 206 -3.96 -11.27 32.04
C VAL A 206 -2.77 -12.22 32.24
N LEU A 207 -1.88 -12.32 31.24
CA LEU A 207 -0.69 -13.16 31.33
C LEU A 207 0.24 -12.71 32.47
N GLY A 208 0.45 -11.40 32.62
CA GLY A 208 1.22 -10.84 33.73
C GLY A 208 0.61 -11.14 35.10
N ALA A 209 -0.72 -11.03 35.24
CA ALA A 209 -1.42 -11.37 36.46
C ALA A 209 -1.29 -12.85 36.83
N ILE A 210 -1.41 -13.76 35.87
CA ILE A 210 -1.20 -15.21 36.07
C ILE A 210 0.24 -15.48 36.51
N GLY A 211 1.23 -14.88 35.84
CA GLY A 211 2.64 -15.01 36.19
C GLY A 211 2.94 -14.55 37.62
N ARG A 212 2.35 -13.43 38.06
CA ARG A 212 2.49 -12.93 39.43
C ARG A 212 1.90 -13.90 40.46
N ARG A 213 0.72 -14.49 40.19
CA ARG A 213 0.07 -15.45 41.09
C ARG A 213 0.93 -16.71 41.27
N ARG A 214 1.53 -17.22 40.20
CA ARG A 214 2.40 -18.41 40.25
C ARG A 214 3.67 -18.16 41.09
N LYS A 215 4.25 -16.97 41.01
CA LYS A 215 5.40 -16.59 41.86
C LYS A 215 5.06 -16.41 43.34
N ALA A 216 3.81 -16.09 43.67
CA ALA A 216 3.38 -15.95 45.06
C ALA A 216 3.01 -17.29 45.72
N GLN A 217 2.85 -18.35 44.93
CA GLN A 217 2.50 -19.70 45.40
C GLN A 217 3.67 -20.69 45.39
N ALA A 218 4.83 -20.27 44.86
CA ALA A 218 6.10 -21.00 44.90
C ALA A 218 7.00 -20.37 45.96
#